data_AF-A0A9D1IS99-F1
#
_entry.id   AF-A0A9D1IS99-F1
#
_cell.length_a   1.000
_cell.length_b   1.000
_cell.length_c   1.000
_cell.angle_alpha   90.00
_cell.angle_beta   90.00
_cell.angle_gamma   90.00
#
_symmetry.space_group_name_H-M   'P 1'
#
loop_
_entity.id
_entity.type
_entity.pdbx_description
1 polymer ?
#
loop_
_entity_poly.entity_id
_entity_poly.type
_entity_poly.pdbx_seq_one_letter_code
_entity_poly.pdbx_strand_id
1 'polypeptide(L)' 'MYQSIQELIASLSPEEKAGEEEYRRRLDVCRECEKLQNGMCLSCGCFVQVRAAKGKERCPWEKW' A
#
# COMPACT_ATOMS: atom_id res chain seq x y z
N MET A 1 4.82 22.12 2.63
CA MET A 1 4.48 21.23 1.51
C MET A 1 4.58 19.80 2.00
N TYR A 2 3.53 19.26 2.60
CA TYR A 2 3.45 17.84 2.93
C TYR A 2 2.59 17.21 1.84
N GLN A 3 3.22 16.60 0.85
CA GLN A 3 2.49 15.80 -0.14
C GLN A 3 1.83 14.67 0.64
N SER A 4 0.50 14.74 0.77
CA SER A 4 -0.23 13.73 1.51
C SER A 4 -0.08 12.40 0.76
N ILE A 5 0.09 11.29 1.49
CA ILE A 5 0.19 9.94 0.91
C ILE A 5 -0.95 9.67 -0.10
N GLN A 6 -2.12 10.25 0.16
CA GLN A 6 -3.29 10.21 -0.70
C GLN A 6 -3.07 10.90 -2.07
N GLU A 7 -2.37 12.03 -2.12
CA GLU A 7 -2.03 12.70 -3.38
C GLU A 7 -1.08 11.85 -4.23
N LEU A 8 -0.10 11.21 -3.57
CA LEU A 8 0.82 10.26 -4.21
C LEU A 8 0.08 9.08 -4.85
N ILE A 9 -0.98 8.59 -4.20
CA ILE A 9 -1.86 7.52 -4.71
C ILE A 9 -2.82 8.05 -5.79
N ALA A 10 -3.25 9.30 -5.68
CA ALA A 10 -4.11 9.96 -6.66
C ALA A 10 -3.36 10.26 -7.97
N SER A 11 -2.06 10.54 -7.89
CA SER A 11 -1.20 10.76 -9.07
C SER A 11 -0.81 9.47 -9.81
N LEU A 12 -1.11 8.29 -9.26
CA LEU A 12 -0.83 7.02 -9.94
C LEU A 12 -1.75 6.84 -11.15
N SER A 13 -1.16 6.40 -12.26
CA SER A 13 -1.89 6.02 -13.47
C SER A 13 -2.85 4.85 -13.19
N PRO A 14 -4.01 4.75 -13.84
CA PRO A 14 -4.96 3.65 -13.66
C PRO A 14 -4.33 2.26 -13.86
N GLU A 15 -3.40 2.15 -14.81
CA GLU A 15 -2.67 0.90 -15.12
C GLU A 15 -1.67 0.49 -14.05
N GLU A 16 -1.17 1.45 -13.27
CA GLU A 16 -0.27 1.20 -12.15
C GLU A 16 -1.03 0.99 -10.85
N LYS A 17 -2.30 1.39 -10.81
CA LYS A 17 -3.12 1.36 -9.61
C LYS A 17 -3.74 -0.03 -9.44
N ALA A 18 -3.67 -0.57 -8.23
CA ALA A 18 -4.44 -1.75 -7.88
C ALA A 18 -5.93 -1.40 -7.98
N GLY A 19 -6.75 -2.35 -8.43
CA GLY A 19 -8.20 -2.20 -8.38
C GLY A 19 -8.67 -1.91 -6.95
N GLU A 20 -9.77 -1.19 -6.79
CA GLU A 20 -10.24 -0.77 -5.46
C GLU A 20 -10.47 -1.96 -4.51
N GLU A 21 -11.01 -3.06 -5.03
CA GLU A 21 -11.23 -4.29 -4.28
C GLU A 21 -9.91 -4.91 -3.81
N GLU A 22 -8.93 -5.01 -4.71
CA GLU A 22 -7.60 -5.54 -4.43
C GLU A 22 -6.86 -4.63 -3.42
N TYR A 23 -6.92 -3.32 -3.61
CA TYR A 23 -6.36 -2.35 -2.67
C TYR A 23 -6.92 -2.52 -1.25
N ARG A 24 -8.25 -2.69 -1.14
CA ARG A 24 -8.92 -2.91 0.14
C ARG A 24 -8.51 -4.24 0.76
N ARG A 25 -8.43 -5.32 -0.02
CA ARG A 25 -7.93 -6.63 0.42
C ARG A 25 -6.50 -6.55 0.97
N ARG A 26 -5.59 -5.93 0.23
CA ARG A 26 -4.18 -5.75 0.63
C ARG A 26 -4.04 -4.96 1.92
N LEU A 27 -4.83 -3.91 2.09
CA LEU A 27 -4.86 -3.12 3.32
C LEU A 27 -5.39 -3.92 4.52
N ASP A 28 -6.41 -4.75 4.32
CA ASP A 28 -6.94 -5.61 5.38
C ASP A 28 -5.88 -6.61 5.86
N VAL A 29 -5.18 -7.25 4.92
CA VAL A 29 -4.02 -8.11 5.24
C VAL A 29 -2.93 -7.34 5.98
N CYS A 30 -2.68 -6.08 5.60
CA CYS A 30 -1.70 -5.24 6.31
C CYS A 30 -2.17 -4.84 7.71
N ARG A 31 -3.47 -4.66 7.95
CA ARG A 31 -4.03 -4.34 9.27
C ARG A 31 -3.81 -5.47 10.27
N GLU A 32 -3.87 -6.72 9.81
CA GLU A 32 -3.58 -7.90 10.61
C GLU A 32 -2.08 -8.27 10.64
N CYS A 33 -1.24 -7.50 9.93
CA CYS A 33 0.19 -7.77 9.85
C CYS A 33 0.94 -7.19 11.06
N GLU A 34 1.70 -8.05 11.75
CA GLU A 34 2.61 -7.68 12.83
C GLU A 34 3.68 -6.63 12.46
N LYS A 35 3.95 -6.47 11.15
CA LYS A 35 4.94 -5.50 10.65
C LYS A 35 4.32 -4.13 10.37
N LEU A 36 3.02 -3.93 10.55
CA LEU A 36 2.40 -2.63 10.37
C LEU A 36 2.65 -1.74 11.60
N GLN A 37 3.34 -0.63 11.39
CA GLN A 37 3.60 0.37 12.44
C GLN A 37 3.32 1.77 11.90
N ASN A 38 2.36 2.48 12.51
CA ASN A 38 1.97 3.84 12.11
C ASN A 38 1.68 4.00 10.60
N GLY A 39 1.11 2.98 9.95
CA GLY A 39 0.83 3.00 8.51
C GLY A 39 2.03 2.69 7.61
N MET A 40 3.19 2.38 8.17
CA MET A 40 4.38 1.91 7.46
C MET A 40 4.64 0.44 7.72
N CYS A 41 5.13 -0.27 6.72
CA CYS A 41 5.58 -1.65 6.87
C CYS A 41 7.02 -1.65 7.37
N LEU A 42 7.27 -2.26 8.53
CA LEU A 42 8.61 -2.41 9.11
C LEU A 42 9.55 -3.27 8.24
N SER A 43 9.01 -4.11 7.34
CA SER A 43 9.84 -4.94 6.48
C SER A 43 10.43 -4.20 5.28
N CYS A 44 9.73 -3.22 4.72
CA CYS A 44 10.21 -2.46 3.56
C CYS A 44 10.40 -0.96 3.84
N GLY A 45 10.02 -0.47 5.02
CA GLY A 45 10.09 0.94 5.40
C GLY A 45 9.14 1.86 4.64
N CYS A 46 8.24 1.31 3.80
CA CYS A 46 7.31 2.10 2.99
C CYS A 46 5.90 2.13 3.58
N PHE A 47 5.14 3.16 3.21
CA PHE A 47 3.72 3.25 3.55
C PHE A 47 2.92 2.14 2.88
N VAL A 48 2.16 1.39 3.68
CA VAL A 48 1.34 0.27 3.17
C VAL A 48 0.26 0.77 2.22
N GLN A 49 -0.24 1.99 2.41
CA GLN A 49 -1.22 2.61 1.52
C GLN A 49 -0.66 2.85 0.11
N VAL A 50 0.55 3.40 -0.02
CA VAL A 50 1.18 3.62 -1.33
C VAL A 50 1.47 2.29 -2.01
N ARG A 51 2.03 1.32 -1.26
CA ARG A 51 2.40 0.02 -1.81
C ARG A 51 1.16 -0.79 -2.22
N ALA A 52 0.13 -0.85 -1.38
CA ALA A 52 -1.11 -1.53 -1.72
C ALA A 52 -1.78 -0.88 -2.93
N ALA A 53 -1.71 0.45 -3.06
CA ALA A 53 -2.29 1.17 -4.18
C ALA A 53 -1.54 0.90 -5.50
N LYS A 54 -0.26 0.50 -5.46
CA LYS A 54 0.49 0.12 -6.66
C LYS A 54 0.19 -1.35 -7.01
N GLY A 55 -0.55 -1.58 -8.10
CA GLY A 55 -0.94 -2.91 -8.57
C GLY A 55 0.25 -3.82 -8.88
N LYS A 56 1.33 -3.25 -9.42
CA LYS A 56 2.58 -3.98 -9.76
C LYS A 56 3.43 -4.34 -8.55
N GLU A 57 3.24 -3.65 -7.42
CA GLU A 57 3.95 -3.96 -6.19
C GLU A 57 3.33 -5.17 -5.51
N ARG A 58 4.16 -5.91 -4.77
CA ARG A 58 3.76 -7.08 -3.98
C ARG A 58 4.17 -6.92 -2.53
N CYS A 59 3.55 -7.70 -1.66
CA CYS A 59 3.98 -7.76 -0.27
C CYS A 59 5.42 -8.28 -0.21
N PRO A 60 6.35 -7.60 0.48
CA PRO A 60 7.72 -8.10 0.66
C PRO A 60 7.77 -9.37 1.52
N TRP A 61 6.66 -9.70 2.17
CA TRP A 61 6.43 -10.92 2.95
C TRP A 61 5.50 -11.92 2.26
N GLU A 62 5.15 -11.68 0.99
CA GLU A 62 4.28 -12.57 0.19
C GLU A 62 2.92 -12.89 0.85
N LYS A 63 2.42 -12.01 1.72
CA LYS A 63 1.10 -12.13 2.36
C LYS A 63 -0.05 -11.86 1.39
N TRP A 64 0.25 -11.16 0.29
CA TRP A 64 -0.64 -10.82 -0.82
C TRP A 64 0.22 -10.47 -2.04
#